data_AF-A0A7K0HTA3-F1
#
_entry.id   AF-A0A7K0HTA3-F1
#
_cell.length_a   1.000
_cell.length_b   1.000
_cell.length_c   1.000
_cell.angle_alpha   90.00
_cell.angle_beta   90.00
_cell.angle_gamma   90.00
#
_symmetry.space_group_name_H-M   'P 1'
#
loop_
_entity.id
_entity.type
_entity.pdbx_description
1 polymer ?
#
loop_
_entity_poly.entity_id
_entity_poly.type
_entity_poly.pdbx_seq_one_letter_code
_entity_poly.pdbx_strand_id
1 'polypeptide(L)'
;CTPDKEAEATAAGADYVGLDEYIEKIKGGWTDIDVIITMPSIMGKIGALGRVLGPRGLMPNPKSGTVTNEIGNAVKEVKQGKIDFKVDKSGIVHTSIGKISFNPDQIRDNAKEFISTLLKLKPSAAKGTYIKSIYLSSTMSAGIKIDPKSVEEN
;
A
#
# COMPACT_ATOMS: atom_id res chain seq x y z
N CYS A 1 -0.02 -18.59 9.25
CA CYS A 1 -0.73 -18.98 8.00
C CYS A 1 -1.20 -20.43 8.16
N THR A 2 -1.72 -21.12 7.13
CA THR A 2 -1.76 -22.59 7.22
C THR A 2 -0.32 -23.13 7.11
N PRO A 3 0.01 -24.28 7.74
CA PRO A 3 1.38 -24.79 7.83
C PRO A 3 2.10 -24.90 6.47
N ASP A 4 1.36 -25.26 5.42
CA ASP A 4 1.89 -25.42 4.06
C ASP A 4 2.44 -24.12 3.43
N LYS A 5 1.97 -22.96 3.91
CA LYS A 5 2.35 -21.64 3.38
C LYS A 5 3.22 -20.83 4.34
N GLU A 6 3.51 -21.36 5.51
CA GLU A 6 4.45 -20.74 6.45
C GLU A 6 5.88 -20.82 5.92
N ALA A 7 6.25 -21.94 5.30
CA ALA A 7 7.56 -22.09 4.64
C ALA A 7 7.75 -21.08 3.50
N GLU A 8 6.72 -20.85 2.69
CA GLU A 8 6.76 -19.85 1.60
C GLU A 8 6.87 -18.40 2.13
N ALA A 9 6.18 -18.09 3.24
CA ALA A 9 6.23 -16.77 3.86
C ALA A 9 7.62 -16.47 4.44
N THR A 10 8.22 -17.44 5.15
CA THR A 10 9.57 -17.32 5.70
C THR A 10 10.61 -17.20 4.59
N ALA A 11 10.49 -18.00 3.52
CA ALA A 11 11.38 -17.93 2.36
C ALA A 11 11.23 -16.61 1.57
N ALA A 12 10.04 -16.00 1.57
CA ALA A 12 9.81 -14.68 0.99
C ALA A 12 10.34 -13.53 1.88
N GLY A 13 10.84 -13.84 3.08
CA GLY A 13 11.45 -12.89 4.00
C GLY A 13 10.47 -12.24 4.96
N ALA A 14 9.33 -12.85 5.29
CA ALA A 14 8.44 -12.32 6.32
C ALA A 14 9.14 -12.28 7.70
N ASP A 15 9.02 -11.17 8.42
CA ASP A 15 9.70 -10.97 9.71
C ASP A 15 9.07 -11.79 10.84
N TYR A 16 7.74 -12.00 10.79
CA TYR A 16 6.99 -12.81 11.73
C TYR A 16 5.99 -13.71 10.99
N VAL A 17 6.02 -15.01 11.27
CA VAL A 17 5.13 -16.00 10.65
C VAL A 17 4.50 -16.86 11.74
N GLY A 18 3.17 -16.89 11.79
CA GLY A 18 2.41 -17.78 12.65
C GLY A 18 0.92 -17.46 12.64
N LEU A 19 0.11 -18.28 13.31
CA LEU A 19 -1.35 -18.13 13.35
C LEU A 19 -1.84 -17.74 14.74
N ASP A 20 -1.99 -18.70 15.66
CA ASP A 20 -2.69 -18.48 16.93
C ASP A 20 -1.83 -17.73 17.96
N GLU A 21 -0.50 -17.95 17.98
CA GLU A 21 0.42 -17.25 18.90
C GLU A 21 0.42 -15.72 18.67
N TYR A 22 0.47 -15.30 17.40
CA TYR A 22 0.49 -13.87 17.07
C TYR A 22 -0.90 -13.23 17.21
N ILE A 23 -1.98 -13.99 17.00
CA ILE A 23 -3.34 -13.50 17.30
C ILE A 23 -3.47 -13.14 18.78
N GLU A 24 -2.94 -13.97 19.68
CA GLU A 24 -2.95 -13.67 21.13
C GLU A 24 -2.04 -12.51 21.50
N LYS A 25 -0.81 -12.43 20.95
CA LYS A 25 0.07 -11.27 21.12
C LYS A 25 -0.59 -9.95 20.66
N ILE A 26 -1.28 -9.96 19.52
CA ILE A 26 -1.98 -8.77 19.00
C ILE A 26 -3.18 -8.42 19.89
N LYS A 27 -3.91 -9.41 20.44
CA LYS A 27 -4.93 -9.16 21.48
C LYS A 27 -4.32 -8.51 22.73
N GLY A 28 -3.10 -8.90 23.09
CA GLY A 28 -2.32 -8.33 24.19
C GLY A 28 -1.79 -6.91 23.94
N GLY A 29 -2.02 -6.34 22.75
CA GLY A 29 -1.63 -4.96 22.41
C GLY A 29 -0.35 -4.84 21.59
N TRP A 30 0.27 -5.96 21.20
CA TRP A 30 1.44 -5.92 20.33
C TRP A 30 1.07 -5.48 18.91
N THR A 31 1.71 -4.40 18.44
CA THR A 31 1.29 -3.68 17.23
C THR A 31 2.47 -3.05 16.47
N ASP A 32 3.69 -3.55 16.68
CA ASP A 32 4.89 -3.13 15.94
C ASP A 32 4.95 -3.83 14.57
N ILE A 33 3.91 -3.64 13.76
CA ILE A 33 3.76 -4.27 12.45
C ILE A 33 3.23 -3.23 11.47
N ASP A 34 3.88 -3.09 10.33
CA ASP A 34 3.49 -2.14 9.29
C ASP A 34 2.40 -2.68 8.36
N VAL A 35 2.49 -3.97 7.98
CA VAL A 35 1.53 -4.61 7.05
C VAL A 35 1.26 -6.03 7.49
N ILE A 36 -0.03 -6.39 7.58
CA ILE A 36 -0.48 -7.74 7.89
C ILE A 36 -1.03 -8.39 6.61
N ILE A 37 -0.43 -9.51 6.19
CA ILE A 37 -0.85 -10.31 5.03
C ILE A 37 -1.51 -11.58 5.52
N THR A 38 -2.67 -11.93 4.96
CA THR A 38 -3.49 -13.04 5.46
C THR A 38 -4.14 -13.83 4.34
N MET A 39 -4.55 -15.06 4.64
CA MET A 39 -5.38 -15.84 3.72
C MET A 39 -6.87 -15.60 3.98
N PRO A 40 -7.72 -15.74 2.94
CA PRO A 40 -9.17 -15.69 3.08
C PRO A 40 -9.71 -16.65 4.16
N SER A 41 -9.11 -17.85 4.29
CA SER A 41 -9.53 -18.89 5.24
C SER A 41 -9.40 -18.49 6.71
N ILE A 42 -8.52 -17.55 7.02
CA ILE A 42 -8.16 -17.16 8.40
C ILE A 42 -8.81 -15.80 8.77
N MET A 43 -9.33 -15.06 7.79
CA MET A 43 -9.96 -13.74 8.00
C MET A 43 -11.06 -13.75 9.06
N GLY A 44 -11.81 -14.84 9.22
CA GLY A 44 -12.83 -14.98 10.25
C GLY A 44 -12.30 -14.86 11.68
N LYS A 45 -11.09 -15.38 11.95
CA LYS A 45 -10.42 -15.26 13.25
C LYS A 45 -9.86 -13.85 13.49
N ILE A 46 -9.36 -13.21 12.43
CA ILE A 46 -8.79 -11.85 12.48
C ILE A 46 -9.87 -10.77 12.63
N GLY A 47 -11.10 -11.02 12.19
CA GLY A 47 -12.22 -10.10 12.36
C GLY A 47 -12.46 -9.69 13.83
N ALA A 48 -12.20 -10.59 14.78
CA ALA A 48 -12.28 -10.30 16.22
C ALA A 48 -11.23 -9.26 16.70
N LEU A 49 -10.12 -9.12 15.98
CA LEU A 49 -9.07 -8.13 16.25
C LEU A 49 -9.38 -6.74 15.69
N GLY A 50 -10.52 -6.57 15.01
CA GLY A 50 -10.90 -5.31 14.36
C GLY A 50 -10.93 -4.10 15.29
N ARG A 51 -11.14 -4.29 16.60
CA ARG A 51 -11.07 -3.20 17.60
C ARG A 51 -9.66 -2.63 17.77
N VAL A 52 -8.63 -3.47 17.63
CA VAL A 52 -7.22 -3.07 17.79
C VAL A 52 -6.63 -2.65 16.43
N LEU A 53 -6.89 -3.44 15.39
CA LEU A 53 -6.31 -3.23 14.06
C LEU A 53 -7.06 -2.17 13.24
N GLY A 54 -8.34 -1.95 13.50
CA GLY A 54 -9.19 -1.01 12.76
C GLY A 54 -8.75 0.45 12.85
N PRO A 55 -8.60 1.03 14.05
CA PRO A 55 -8.18 2.43 14.21
C PRO A 55 -6.80 2.74 13.63
N ARG A 56 -5.94 1.72 13.50
CA ARG A 56 -4.58 1.85 12.98
C ARG A 56 -4.46 1.57 11.48
N GLY A 57 -5.54 1.17 10.81
CA GLY A 57 -5.51 0.87 9.38
C GLY A 57 -4.71 -0.39 9.00
N LEU A 58 -4.33 -1.21 9.98
CA LEU A 58 -3.54 -2.45 9.78
C LEU A 58 -4.41 -3.65 9.41
N MET A 59 -5.72 -3.45 9.28
CA MET A 59 -6.65 -4.53 8.95
C MET A 59 -6.42 -4.99 7.50
N PRO A 60 -6.18 -6.29 7.25
CA PRO A 60 -6.00 -6.81 5.89
C PRO A 60 -7.25 -6.56 5.05
N ASN A 61 -7.07 -6.13 3.80
CA ASN A 61 -8.14 -5.78 2.89
C ASN A 61 -7.92 -6.46 1.53
N PRO A 62 -8.91 -7.20 1.00
CA PRO A 62 -8.82 -7.79 -0.34
C PRO A 62 -8.54 -6.76 -1.44
N LYS A 63 -8.99 -5.51 -1.27
CA LYS A 63 -8.74 -4.43 -2.25
C LYS A 63 -7.27 -4.00 -2.32
N SER A 64 -6.57 -4.07 -1.20
CA SER A 64 -5.13 -3.80 -1.11
C SER A 64 -4.28 -5.01 -1.54
N GLY A 65 -4.92 -6.15 -1.87
CA GLY A 65 -4.21 -7.38 -2.21
C GLY A 65 -3.49 -8.04 -1.02
N THR A 66 -3.69 -7.54 0.21
CA THR A 66 -3.12 -8.12 1.44
C THR A 66 -3.87 -9.37 1.91
N VAL A 67 -4.94 -9.75 1.19
CA VAL A 67 -5.65 -11.02 1.35
C VAL A 67 -5.47 -11.85 0.09
N THR A 68 -4.57 -12.82 0.13
CA THR A 68 -4.26 -13.69 -1.02
C THR A 68 -3.92 -15.11 -0.58
N ASN A 69 -4.09 -16.06 -1.49
CA ASN A 69 -3.60 -17.43 -1.33
C ASN A 69 -2.09 -17.53 -1.65
N GLU A 70 -1.54 -16.57 -2.41
CA GLU A 70 -0.12 -16.50 -2.77
C GLU A 70 0.67 -15.58 -1.83
N ILE A 71 0.97 -16.07 -0.64
CA ILE A 71 1.65 -15.26 0.39
C ILE A 71 3.08 -14.89 -0.01
N GLY A 72 3.83 -15.80 -0.64
CA GLY A 72 5.22 -15.54 -1.01
C GLY A 72 5.39 -14.34 -1.95
N ASN A 73 4.50 -14.21 -2.95
CA ASN A 73 4.50 -13.08 -3.87
C ASN A 73 4.04 -11.79 -3.18
N ALA A 74 2.96 -11.84 -2.39
CA ALA A 74 2.49 -10.67 -1.65
C ALA A 74 3.52 -10.12 -0.66
N VAL A 75 4.26 -10.99 0.05
CA VAL A 75 5.35 -10.56 0.96
C VAL A 75 6.44 -9.84 0.18
N LYS A 76 6.85 -10.38 -0.98
CA LYS A 76 7.86 -9.74 -1.83
C LYS A 76 7.39 -8.38 -2.37
N GLU A 77 6.16 -8.30 -2.86
CA GLU A 77 5.59 -7.03 -3.36
C GLU A 77 5.52 -5.97 -2.27
N VAL A 78 5.08 -6.34 -1.07
CA VAL A 78 5.01 -5.40 0.07
C VAL A 78 6.41 -4.97 0.49
N LYS A 79 7.40 -5.89 0.54
CA LYS A 79 8.80 -5.53 0.86
C LYS A 79 9.47 -4.71 -0.24
N GLN A 80 9.04 -4.83 -1.49
CA GLN A 80 9.47 -3.95 -2.59
C GLN A 80 8.89 -2.53 -2.48
N GLY A 81 8.04 -2.26 -1.49
CA GLY A 81 7.53 -0.92 -1.20
C GLY A 81 6.30 -0.57 -2.01
N LYS A 82 5.43 -1.54 -2.30
CA LYS A 82 4.13 -1.31 -2.94
C LYS A 82 3.36 -0.20 -2.20
N ILE A 83 3.04 0.87 -2.93
CA ILE A 83 2.31 2.01 -2.39
C ILE A 83 0.85 1.87 -2.80
N ASP A 84 -0.01 1.62 -1.81
CA ASP A 84 -1.45 1.67 -2.02
C ASP A 84 -1.91 3.13 -2.04
N PHE A 85 -2.68 3.49 -3.07
CA PHE A 85 -3.33 4.79 -3.15
C PHE A 85 -4.84 4.64 -3.22
N LYS A 86 -5.53 5.54 -2.53
CA LYS A 86 -7.00 5.57 -2.47
C LYS A 86 -7.49 6.89 -3.05
N VAL A 87 -8.57 6.80 -3.83
CA VAL A 87 -9.29 7.97 -4.32
C VAL A 87 -10.19 8.51 -3.21
N ASP A 88 -10.10 9.79 -2.93
CA ASP A 88 -11.00 10.48 -2.01
C ASP A 88 -12.38 10.72 -2.68
N LYS A 89 -13.41 11.03 -1.88
CA LYS A 89 -14.77 11.35 -2.37
C LYS A 89 -14.78 12.50 -3.38
N SER A 90 -13.84 13.42 -3.26
CA SER A 90 -13.65 14.54 -4.20
C SER A 90 -12.94 14.15 -5.51
N GLY A 91 -12.58 12.87 -5.68
CA GLY A 91 -11.88 12.36 -6.86
C GLY A 91 -10.38 12.71 -6.90
N ILE A 92 -9.80 13.06 -5.75
CA ILE A 92 -8.37 13.39 -5.62
C ILE A 92 -7.63 12.13 -5.15
N VAL A 93 -6.46 11.87 -5.74
CA VAL A 93 -5.56 10.81 -5.30
C VAL A 93 -4.43 11.42 -4.50
N HIS A 94 -4.25 10.95 -3.27
CA HIS A 94 -3.15 11.35 -2.39
C HIS A 94 -2.17 10.20 -2.27
N THR A 95 -0.88 10.46 -2.50
CA THR A 95 0.17 9.44 -2.43
C THR A 95 1.49 10.07 -2.03
N SER A 96 2.22 9.40 -1.15
CA SER A 96 3.58 9.78 -0.76
C SER A 96 4.59 9.17 -1.72
N ILE A 97 5.32 10.01 -2.46
CA ILE A 97 6.27 9.57 -3.50
C ILE A 97 7.70 9.33 -2.94
N GLY A 98 7.97 9.82 -1.73
CA GLY A 98 9.26 9.62 -1.06
C GLY A 98 9.38 10.39 0.25
N LYS A 99 10.56 10.31 0.85
CA LYS A 99 10.98 11.11 2.02
C LYS A 99 12.10 12.07 1.61
N ILE A 100 12.34 13.09 2.42
CA ILE A 100 13.42 14.06 2.17
C ILE A 100 14.81 13.43 2.16
N SER A 101 14.96 12.25 2.77
CA SER A 101 16.20 11.47 2.79
C SER A 101 16.52 10.79 1.46
N PHE A 102 15.63 10.83 0.47
CA PHE A 102 15.84 10.22 -0.85
C PHE A 102 16.54 11.19 -1.79
N ASN A 103 17.29 10.66 -2.75
CA ASN A 103 17.95 11.50 -3.75
C ASN A 103 16.89 12.17 -4.67
N PRO A 104 17.09 13.42 -5.15
CA PRO A 104 16.10 14.08 -6.00
C PRO A 104 15.73 13.31 -7.26
N ASP A 105 16.69 12.58 -7.86
CA ASP A 105 16.43 11.73 -9.02
C ASP A 105 15.47 10.58 -8.70
N GLN A 106 15.60 9.95 -7.52
CA GLN A 106 14.70 8.88 -7.10
C GLN A 106 13.27 9.38 -6.89
N ILE A 107 13.12 10.59 -6.32
CA ILE A 107 11.81 11.20 -6.13
C ILE A 107 11.16 11.51 -7.48
N ARG A 108 11.93 12.00 -8.45
CA ARG A 108 11.46 12.26 -9.81
C ARG A 108 11.02 10.96 -10.49
N ASP A 109 11.81 9.91 -10.41
CA ASP A 109 11.53 8.64 -11.08
C ASP A 109 10.30 7.95 -10.46
N ASN A 110 10.16 7.98 -9.13
CA ASN A 110 8.95 7.54 -8.44
C ASN A 110 7.70 8.33 -8.87
N ALA A 111 7.82 9.66 -9.02
CA ALA A 111 6.72 10.51 -9.46
C ALA A 111 6.28 10.16 -10.89
N LYS A 112 7.25 9.94 -11.80
CA LYS A 112 6.99 9.53 -13.18
C LYS A 112 6.28 8.18 -13.23
N GLU A 113 6.75 7.19 -12.47
CA GLU A 113 6.15 5.85 -12.47
C GLU A 113 4.71 5.87 -11.89
N PHE A 114 4.49 6.68 -10.86
CA PHE A 114 3.15 6.86 -10.30
C PHE A 114 2.18 7.47 -11.32
N ILE A 115 2.61 8.52 -12.04
CA ILE A 115 1.79 9.19 -13.06
C ILE A 115 1.54 8.26 -14.26
N SER A 116 2.55 7.50 -14.69
CA SER A 116 2.41 6.50 -15.77
C SER A 116 1.39 5.42 -15.40
N THR A 117 1.43 4.96 -14.14
CA THR A 117 0.50 3.95 -13.60
C THR A 117 -0.93 4.50 -13.52
N LEU A 118 -1.10 5.76 -13.11
CA LEU A 118 -2.42 6.41 -13.11
C LEU A 118 -3.00 6.52 -14.53
N LEU A 119 -2.19 6.86 -15.53
CA LEU A 119 -2.65 6.91 -16.92
C LEU A 119 -3.07 5.52 -17.45
N LYS A 120 -2.34 4.46 -17.08
CA LYS A 120 -2.72 3.07 -17.41
C LYS A 120 -4.03 2.66 -16.74
N LEU A 121 -4.28 3.13 -15.53
CA LEU A 121 -5.50 2.85 -14.76
C LEU A 121 -6.69 3.74 -15.15
N LYS A 122 -6.54 4.61 -16.16
CA LYS A 122 -7.62 5.46 -16.65
C LYS A 122 -8.81 4.60 -17.10
N PRO A 123 -10.01 4.77 -16.50
CA PRO A 123 -11.20 4.08 -16.95
C PRO A 123 -11.61 4.54 -18.36
N SER A 124 -12.03 3.62 -19.22
CA SER A 124 -12.48 3.93 -20.59
C SER A 124 -13.68 4.89 -20.64
N ALA A 125 -14.43 5.01 -19.53
CA ALA A 125 -15.55 5.93 -19.38
C ALA A 125 -15.11 7.40 -19.13
N ALA A 126 -13.85 7.64 -18.77
CA ALA A 126 -13.36 8.98 -18.45
C ALA A 126 -13.08 9.77 -19.74
N LYS A 127 -13.97 10.72 -20.08
CA LYS A 127 -13.82 11.64 -21.22
C LYS A 127 -13.05 12.90 -20.80
N GLY A 128 -12.18 13.39 -21.68
CA GLY A 128 -11.39 14.62 -21.48
C GLY A 128 -10.03 14.38 -20.79
N THR A 129 -9.44 15.48 -20.30
CA THR A 129 -8.13 15.48 -19.62
C THR A 129 -8.24 14.76 -18.28
N TYR A 130 -7.49 13.66 -18.13
CA TYR A 130 -7.57 12.81 -16.94
C TYR A 130 -6.88 13.46 -15.72
N ILE A 131 -5.73 14.10 -15.94
CA ILE A 131 -4.99 14.83 -14.90
C ILE A 131 -5.27 16.33 -15.07
N LYS A 132 -5.98 16.93 -14.10
CA LYS A 132 -6.31 18.36 -14.13
C LYS A 132 -5.20 19.24 -13.57
N SER A 133 -4.59 18.80 -12.48
CA SER A 133 -3.55 19.54 -11.78
C SER A 133 -2.75 18.58 -10.90
N ILE A 134 -1.46 18.86 -10.76
CA ILE A 134 -0.55 18.12 -9.89
C ILE A 134 -0.02 19.11 -8.85
N TYR A 135 -0.09 18.73 -7.59
CA TYR A 135 0.47 19.50 -6.48
C TYR A 135 1.43 18.62 -5.71
N LEU A 136 2.64 19.12 -5.48
CA LEU A 136 3.63 18.48 -4.63
C LEU A 136 3.79 19.31 -3.36
N SER A 137 3.60 18.67 -2.21
CA SER A 137 3.78 19.30 -0.90
C SER A 137 4.49 18.35 0.04
N SER A 138 5.31 18.90 0.93
CA SER A 138 5.78 18.17 2.13
C SER A 138 4.69 18.20 3.21
N THR A 139 4.88 17.43 4.29
CA THR A 139 3.88 17.26 5.36
C THR A 139 3.38 18.60 5.96
N MET A 140 4.25 19.61 6.04
CA MET A 140 3.93 20.91 6.66
C MET A 140 4.25 22.11 5.75
N SER A 141 4.54 21.89 4.46
CA SER A 141 4.95 22.98 3.54
C SER A 141 3.81 23.46 2.66
N ALA A 142 3.95 24.66 2.12
CA ALA A 142 3.11 25.10 1.01
C ALA A 142 3.24 24.13 -0.18
N GLY A 143 2.11 23.90 -0.86
CA GLY A 143 2.07 23.06 -2.06
C GLY A 143 2.56 23.81 -3.29
N ILE A 144 3.45 23.19 -4.05
CA ILE A 144 3.95 23.69 -5.32
C ILE A 144 3.11 23.06 -6.43
N LYS A 145 2.52 23.89 -7.29
CA LYS A 145 1.81 23.43 -8.47
C LYS A 145 2.83 23.01 -9.53
N ILE A 146 2.72 21.78 -9.99
CA ILE A 146 3.53 21.24 -11.08
C ILE A 146 2.68 21.26 -12.35
N ASP A 147 3.30 21.62 -13.48
CA ASP A 147 2.63 21.52 -14.77
C ASP A 147 2.51 20.03 -15.15
N PRO A 148 1.29 19.49 -15.35
CA PRO A 148 1.14 18.11 -15.81
C PRO A 148 1.80 17.83 -17.17
N LYS A 149 2.02 18.86 -18.01
CA LYS A 149 2.68 18.69 -19.32
C LYS A 149 4.17 18.43 -19.23
N SER A 150 4.86 18.91 -18.19
CA SER A 150 6.30 18.67 -18.03
C SER A 150 6.61 17.22 -17.65
N VAL A 151 5.59 16.44 -17.28
CA VAL A 151 5.71 15.01 -17.00
C VAL A 151 5.46 14.16 -18.26
N GLU A 152 4.84 14.73 -19.30
CA GLU A 152 4.60 14.08 -20.59
C GLU A 152 5.81 14.14 -21.54
N GLU A 153 6.92 14.82 -21.17
CA GLU A 153 8.14 14.86 -22.00
C GLU A 153 8.72 13.45 -22.23
N ASN A 154 8.32 12.88 -23.36
CA ASN A 154 9.23 12.27 -24.33
C ASN A 154 9.61 13.33 -25.37
#